data_AF-A0A1E5PU10-F1
#
_entry.id   AF-A0A1E5PU10-F1
#
_cell.length_a   1.000
_cell.length_b   1.000
_cell.length_c   1.000
_cell.angle_alpha   90.00
_cell.angle_beta   90.00
_cell.angle_gamma   90.00
#
_symmetry.space_group_name_H-M   'P 1'
#
loop_
_entity.id
_entity.type
_entity.pdbx_description
1 polymer ?
#
loop_
_entity_poly.entity_id
_entity_poly.type
_entity_poly.pdbx_seq_one_letter_code
_entity_poly.pdbx_strand_id
1 'polypeptide(L)'
;MAQPNHDPMALTGCAGEVLGTYLRTQATAFLRGLRLHEEGGSARTEPGGGADAAESGDAARSLRGAARRISGSLATFRVVTESSWADGLRTELVWLSSTLADEHAYAARLARLMDALHRLSGSAEVPAPRGTAGALTVGSARAGALLERRLTLARTRAHSATLQALGSARFHAVADSVAVLASEVPLDPVAARGRVEDVLVPLAAVAETRLSAAVGALPPAEGTHPYDADRDGPWHEVRRLLRVHRYAREALGEDVTRAAAAGEALDRHRDASEAASASAAAARTPRIAPATAYALGILHADQRHAVESARFDFRRIWLRAPAEGRGHAKITAG
;
A
#
# COMPACT_ATOMS: atom_id res chain seq x y z
N MET A 1 -24.85 11.81 -8.43
CA MET A 1 -25.75 11.72 -7.28
C MET A 1 -26.41 10.34 -7.29
N ALA A 2 -25.75 9.35 -6.71
CA ALA A 2 -26.31 8.04 -6.43
C ALA A 2 -25.78 7.65 -5.05
N GLN A 3 -26.64 7.74 -4.04
CA GLN A 3 -26.34 7.21 -2.71
C GLN A 3 -26.32 5.67 -2.82
N PRO A 4 -25.28 4.98 -2.38
CA PRO A 4 -25.35 3.54 -2.20
C PRO A 4 -26.24 3.27 -0.98
N ASN A 5 -27.38 2.66 -1.24
CA ASN A 5 -28.32 2.16 -0.25
C ASN A 5 -27.58 1.19 0.69
N HIS A 6 -27.38 1.57 1.96
CA HIS A 6 -26.95 0.63 2.99
C HIS A 6 -28.20 -0.04 3.54
N ASP A 7 -28.44 -1.30 3.16
CA ASP A 7 -29.45 -2.13 3.82
C ASP A 7 -28.91 -2.59 5.18
N PRO A 8 -29.54 -2.21 6.31
CA PRO A 8 -29.15 -2.66 7.66
C PRO A 8 -29.55 -4.12 7.95
N MET A 9 -29.95 -4.91 6.94
CA MET A 9 -30.29 -6.34 7.06
C MET A 9 -29.10 -7.31 6.84
N ALA A 10 -27.91 -6.79 6.51
CA ALA A 10 -26.77 -7.61 6.06
C ALA A 10 -26.11 -8.50 7.13
N LEU A 11 -26.44 -8.34 8.42
CA LEU A 11 -25.83 -9.13 9.51
C LEU A 11 -26.69 -10.33 9.97
N THR A 12 -27.75 -10.68 9.24
CA THR A 12 -28.68 -11.77 9.63
C THR A 12 -28.25 -13.18 9.16
N GLY A 13 -27.07 -13.31 8.55
CA GLY A 13 -26.52 -14.59 8.07
C GLY A 13 -25.53 -15.22 9.04
N CYS A 14 -25.14 -16.48 8.80
CA CYS A 14 -24.06 -17.10 9.57
C CYS A 14 -22.68 -16.54 9.15
N ALA A 15 -21.69 -16.66 10.03
CA ALA A 15 -20.33 -16.16 9.81
C ALA A 15 -19.72 -16.66 8.47
N GLY A 16 -19.98 -17.92 8.12
CA GLY A 16 -19.51 -18.52 6.88
C GLY A 16 -20.13 -17.92 5.61
N GLU A 17 -21.41 -17.53 5.66
CA GLU A 17 -22.09 -16.92 4.51
C GLU A 17 -21.56 -15.53 4.19
N VAL A 18 -21.39 -14.70 5.22
CA VAL A 18 -20.84 -13.34 5.10
C VAL A 18 -19.40 -13.40 4.58
N LEU A 19 -18.54 -14.16 5.25
CA LEU A 19 -17.14 -14.31 4.86
C LEU A 19 -17.01 -14.95 3.47
N GLY A 20 -17.79 -15.99 3.20
CA GLY A 20 -17.76 -16.72 1.94
C GLY A 20 -18.18 -15.84 0.76
N THR A 21 -19.22 -15.03 0.93
CA THR A 21 -19.67 -14.07 -0.09
C THR A 21 -18.57 -13.04 -0.37
N TYR A 22 -17.98 -12.46 0.67
CA TYR A 22 -16.88 -11.52 0.51
C TYR A 22 -15.68 -12.14 -0.21
N LEU A 23 -15.24 -13.34 0.18
CA LEU A 23 -14.11 -14.03 -0.45
C LEU A 23 -14.38 -14.35 -1.93
N ARG A 24 -15.59 -14.81 -2.29
CA ARG A 24 -15.98 -15.05 -3.68
C ARG A 24 -15.98 -13.76 -4.51
N THR A 25 -16.46 -12.65 -3.94
CA THR A 25 -16.42 -11.34 -4.61
C THR A 25 -14.96 -10.92 -4.88
N GLN A 26 -14.07 -11.07 -3.89
CA GLN A 26 -12.66 -10.73 -4.07
C GLN A 26 -11.94 -11.67 -5.05
N ALA A 27 -12.27 -12.97 -5.03
CA ALA A 27 -11.74 -13.94 -6.00
C ALA A 27 -12.18 -13.60 -7.43
N THR A 28 -13.45 -13.21 -7.63
CA THR A 28 -13.95 -12.74 -8.92
C THR A 28 -13.23 -11.46 -9.38
N ALA A 29 -12.98 -10.51 -8.46
CA ALA A 29 -12.21 -9.31 -8.76
C ALA A 29 -10.76 -9.63 -9.12
N PHE A 30 -10.15 -10.63 -8.47
CA PHE A 30 -8.81 -11.12 -8.80
C PHE A 30 -8.77 -11.70 -10.21
N LEU A 31 -9.68 -12.61 -10.57
CA LEU A 31 -9.73 -13.22 -11.90
C LEU A 31 -10.01 -12.20 -13.00
N ARG A 32 -10.85 -11.20 -12.73
CA ARG A 32 -11.07 -10.06 -13.65
C ARG A 32 -9.79 -9.25 -13.84
N GLY A 33 -9.11 -8.91 -12.75
CA GLY A 33 -7.84 -8.19 -12.80
C GLY A 33 -6.76 -8.97 -13.54
N LEU A 34 -6.76 -10.30 -13.44
CA LEU A 34 -5.85 -11.17 -14.16
C LEU A 34 -6.12 -11.14 -15.68
N ARG A 35 -7.38 -11.29 -16.11
CA ARG A 35 -7.75 -11.20 -17.53
C ARG A 35 -7.33 -9.87 -18.15
N LEU A 36 -7.63 -8.76 -17.47
CA LEU A 36 -7.22 -7.43 -17.92
C LEU A 36 -5.68 -7.28 -17.99
N HIS A 37 -4.95 -7.94 -17.09
CA HIS A 37 -3.49 -7.92 -17.11
C HIS A 37 -2.91 -8.72 -18.28
N GLU A 38 -3.51 -9.87 -18.62
CA GLU A 38 -3.14 -10.69 -19.78
C GLU A 38 -3.47 -9.99 -21.11
N GLU A 39 -4.65 -9.36 -21.20
CA GLU A 39 -5.08 -8.56 -22.35
C GLU A 39 -4.13 -7.37 -22.59
N GLY A 40 -3.79 -6.63 -21.54
CA GLY A 40 -2.81 -5.53 -21.62
C GLY A 40 -1.37 -5.98 -21.90
N GLY A 41 -1.03 -7.24 -21.57
CA GLY A 41 0.25 -7.86 -21.93
C GLY A 41 0.34 -8.20 -23.41
N SER A 42 -0.76 -8.70 -24.00
CA SER A 42 -0.86 -9.02 -25.44
C SER A 42 -0.89 -7.77 -26.31
N ALA A 43 -1.54 -6.69 -25.85
CA ALA A 43 -1.65 -5.41 -26.56
C ALA A 43 -0.33 -4.62 -26.68
N ARG A 44 0.69 -4.90 -25.84
CA ARG A 44 2.04 -4.29 -25.91
C ARG A 44 2.83 -4.60 -27.19
N THR A 45 2.29 -5.41 -28.09
CA THR A 45 2.90 -5.76 -29.38
C THR A 45 2.67 -4.67 -30.45
N GLU A 46 1.71 -3.76 -30.24
CA GLU A 46 1.44 -2.62 -31.13
C GLU A 46 2.15 -1.35 -30.63
N PRO A 47 2.95 -0.67 -31.47
CA PRO A 47 3.71 0.50 -31.05
C PRO A 47 2.82 1.76 -31.03
N GLY A 48 2.04 1.94 -29.96
CA GLY A 48 1.35 3.20 -29.74
C GLY A 48 0.37 3.21 -28.57
N GLY A 49 0.81 3.61 -27.37
CA GLY A 49 -0.14 3.93 -26.30
C GLY A 49 0.45 4.14 -24.92
N GLY A 50 0.62 5.40 -24.50
CA GLY A 50 0.82 5.73 -23.08
C GLY A 50 -0.40 5.40 -22.21
N ALA A 51 -1.59 5.28 -22.82
CA ALA A 51 -2.82 4.85 -22.17
C ALA A 51 -2.76 3.37 -21.75
N ASP A 52 -2.28 2.48 -22.63
CA ASP A 52 -2.19 1.04 -22.39
C ASP A 52 -1.27 0.69 -21.20
N ALA A 53 -0.22 1.48 -20.99
CA ALA A 53 0.68 1.33 -19.85
C ALA A 53 0.01 1.72 -18.52
N ALA A 54 -0.86 2.74 -18.54
CA ALA A 54 -1.65 3.14 -17.37
C ALA A 54 -2.73 2.10 -17.04
N GLU A 55 -3.45 1.61 -18.05
CA GLU A 55 -4.46 0.57 -17.90
C GLU A 55 -3.87 -0.76 -17.40
N SER A 56 -2.72 -1.17 -17.93
CA SER A 56 -1.99 -2.34 -17.43
C SER A 56 -1.53 -2.16 -15.98
N GLY A 57 -1.10 -0.94 -15.62
CA GLY A 57 -0.77 -0.57 -14.24
C GLY A 57 -1.98 -0.65 -13.31
N ASP A 58 -3.16 -0.26 -13.78
CA ASP A 58 -4.41 -0.29 -13.03
C ASP A 58 -4.93 -1.72 -12.84
N ALA A 59 -4.83 -2.56 -13.87
CA ALA A 59 -5.09 -3.98 -13.77
C ALA A 59 -4.19 -4.65 -12.72
N ALA A 60 -2.88 -4.37 -12.75
CA ALA A 60 -1.93 -4.90 -11.76
C ALA A 60 -2.18 -4.36 -10.35
N ARG A 61 -2.62 -3.10 -10.19
CA ARG A 61 -3.05 -2.52 -8.90
C ARG A 61 -4.30 -3.23 -8.38
N SER A 62 -5.30 -3.44 -9.22
CA SER A 62 -6.54 -4.13 -8.89
C SER A 62 -6.29 -5.58 -8.47
N LEU A 63 -5.51 -6.33 -9.27
CA LEU A 63 -5.11 -7.70 -9.00
C LEU A 63 -4.41 -7.85 -7.64
N ARG A 64 -3.43 -6.99 -7.36
CA ARG A 64 -2.74 -6.96 -6.05
C ARG A 64 -3.69 -6.58 -4.91
N GLY A 65 -4.61 -5.65 -5.16
CA GLY A 65 -5.62 -5.24 -4.19
C GLY A 65 -6.52 -6.42 -3.77
N ALA A 66 -7.01 -7.18 -4.74
CA ALA A 66 -7.82 -8.38 -4.49
C ALA A 66 -7.02 -9.47 -3.76
N ALA A 67 -5.80 -9.78 -4.22
CA ALA A 67 -4.92 -10.77 -3.58
C ALA A 67 -4.65 -10.44 -2.09
N ARG A 68 -4.39 -9.16 -1.78
CA ARG A 68 -4.16 -8.71 -0.40
C ARG A 68 -5.43 -8.79 0.46
N ARG A 69 -6.60 -8.48 -0.10
CA ARG A 69 -7.90 -8.61 0.59
C ARG A 69 -8.21 -10.05 0.94
N ILE A 70 -8.04 -10.97 -0.02
CA ILE A 70 -8.22 -12.41 0.22
C ILE A 70 -7.23 -12.86 1.31
N SER A 71 -5.93 -12.62 1.12
CA SER A 71 -4.90 -13.05 2.08
C SER A 71 -5.11 -12.46 3.48
N GLY A 72 -5.47 -11.18 3.59
CA GLY A 72 -5.70 -10.51 4.87
C GLY A 72 -6.97 -10.99 5.59
N SER A 73 -8.02 -11.31 4.84
CA SER A 73 -9.27 -11.83 5.41
C SER A 73 -9.08 -13.27 5.89
N LEU A 74 -8.38 -14.10 5.12
CA LEU A 74 -7.97 -15.44 5.54
C LEU A 74 -7.04 -15.40 6.77
N ALA A 75 -6.25 -14.34 6.94
CA ALA A 75 -5.41 -14.16 8.14
C ALA A 75 -6.26 -13.94 9.40
N THR A 76 -7.29 -13.11 9.26
CA THR A 76 -8.10 -12.63 10.38
C THR A 76 -9.14 -13.66 10.77
N PHE A 77 -9.80 -14.27 9.78
CA PHE A 77 -10.88 -15.23 9.97
C PHE A 77 -10.42 -16.67 9.77
N ARG A 78 -9.14 -16.96 10.02
CA ARG A 78 -8.52 -18.27 9.84
C ARG A 78 -9.31 -19.41 10.51
N VAL A 79 -9.94 -19.15 11.65
CA VAL A 79 -10.73 -20.12 12.44
C VAL A 79 -12.03 -20.52 11.74
N VAL A 80 -12.56 -19.67 10.84
CA VAL A 80 -13.83 -19.89 10.11
C VAL A 80 -13.60 -20.66 8.80
N THR A 81 -12.36 -20.75 8.36
CA THR A 81 -11.94 -21.45 7.13
C THR A 81 -11.09 -22.66 7.46
N GLU A 82 -10.96 -23.60 6.52
CA GLU A 82 -9.99 -24.68 6.66
C GLU A 82 -8.57 -24.11 6.78
N SER A 83 -7.92 -24.34 7.93
CA SER A 83 -6.68 -23.66 8.30
C SER A 83 -5.48 -24.01 7.41
N SER A 84 -5.29 -25.29 7.07
CA SER A 84 -4.22 -25.78 6.18
C SER A 84 -4.30 -25.15 4.80
N TRP A 85 -5.50 -25.19 4.22
CA TRP A 85 -5.79 -24.58 2.93
C TRP A 85 -5.57 -23.05 2.95
N ALA A 86 -6.11 -22.37 3.97
CA ALA A 86 -6.00 -20.92 4.10
C ALA A 86 -4.53 -20.47 4.24
N ASP A 87 -3.71 -21.18 5.01
CA ASP A 87 -2.29 -20.87 5.21
C ASP A 87 -1.47 -21.09 3.93
N GLY A 88 -1.76 -22.16 3.18
CA GLY A 88 -1.16 -22.43 1.87
C GLY A 88 -1.48 -21.32 0.87
N LEU A 89 -2.76 -21.02 0.65
CA LEU A 89 -3.19 -19.99 -0.29
C LEU A 89 -2.67 -18.60 0.11
N ARG A 90 -2.64 -18.26 1.40
CA ARG A 90 -2.08 -16.99 1.90
C ARG A 90 -0.62 -16.80 1.53
N THR A 91 0.19 -17.84 1.71
CA THR A 91 1.63 -17.81 1.40
C THR A 91 1.85 -17.47 -0.07
N GLU A 92 1.08 -18.11 -0.93
CA GLU A 92 1.16 -17.91 -2.38
C GLU A 92 0.64 -16.55 -2.82
N LEU A 93 -0.49 -16.08 -2.28
CA LEU A 93 -1.02 -14.74 -2.58
C LEU A 93 -0.08 -13.63 -2.10
N VAL A 94 0.60 -13.82 -0.96
CA VAL A 94 1.62 -12.87 -0.49
C VAL A 94 2.77 -12.81 -1.49
N TRP A 95 3.32 -13.97 -1.89
CA TRP A 95 4.39 -14.08 -2.89
C TRP A 95 4.02 -13.41 -4.22
N LEU A 96 2.83 -13.70 -4.76
CA LEU A 96 2.36 -13.11 -6.01
C LEU A 96 2.22 -11.59 -5.88
N SER A 97 1.60 -11.13 -4.80
CA SER A 97 1.35 -9.69 -4.59
C SER A 97 2.62 -8.87 -4.35
N SER A 98 3.70 -9.47 -3.81
CA SER A 98 5.01 -8.83 -3.70
C SER A 98 5.72 -8.78 -5.04
N THR A 99 5.72 -9.89 -5.78
CA THR A 99 6.38 -10.00 -7.09
C THR A 99 5.80 -9.00 -8.10
N LEU A 100 4.47 -8.81 -8.08
CA LEU A 100 3.79 -7.82 -8.91
C LEU A 100 3.98 -6.37 -8.44
N ALA A 101 4.36 -6.16 -7.17
CA ALA A 101 4.48 -4.82 -6.62
C ALA A 101 5.83 -4.16 -6.94
N ASP A 102 6.90 -4.95 -7.09
CA ASP A 102 8.27 -4.44 -7.19
C ASP A 102 8.48 -3.58 -8.43
N GLU A 103 8.04 -4.01 -9.61
CA GLU A 103 8.18 -3.22 -10.84
C GLU A 103 7.53 -1.84 -10.69
N HIS A 104 6.27 -1.81 -10.23
CA HIS A 104 5.53 -0.58 -10.04
C HIS A 104 6.14 0.30 -8.94
N ALA A 105 6.68 -0.30 -7.88
CA ALA A 105 7.35 0.44 -6.81
C ALA A 105 8.62 1.15 -7.31
N TYR A 106 9.42 0.51 -8.17
CA TYR A 106 10.58 1.16 -8.78
C TYR A 106 10.17 2.31 -9.72
N ALA A 107 9.12 2.12 -10.52
CA ALA A 107 8.61 3.16 -11.41
C ALA A 107 8.07 4.38 -10.64
N ALA A 108 7.21 4.15 -9.64
CA ALA A 108 6.65 5.21 -8.81
C ALA A 108 7.75 5.95 -8.01
N ARG A 109 8.75 5.21 -7.51
CA ARG A 109 9.89 5.81 -6.80
C ARG A 109 10.73 6.69 -7.72
N LEU A 110 10.97 6.26 -8.96
CA LEU A 110 11.70 7.07 -9.94
C LEU A 110 10.94 8.37 -10.25
N ALA A 111 9.65 8.28 -10.56
CA ALA A 111 8.81 9.45 -10.84
C ALA A 111 8.84 10.45 -9.66
N ARG A 112 8.58 9.97 -8.43
CA ARG A 112 8.65 10.78 -7.21
C ARG A 112 9.98 11.51 -7.04
N LEU A 113 11.10 10.83 -7.27
CA LEU A 113 12.44 11.42 -7.11
C LEU A 113 12.74 12.44 -8.22
N MET A 114 12.30 12.20 -9.46
CA MET A 114 12.47 13.14 -10.56
C MET A 114 11.63 14.40 -10.34
N ASP A 115 10.38 14.25 -9.92
CA ASP A 115 9.50 15.38 -9.58
C ASP A 115 10.07 16.21 -8.44
N ALA A 116 10.62 15.56 -7.40
CA ALA A 116 11.28 16.24 -6.29
C ALA A 116 12.54 16.99 -6.75
N LEU A 117 13.39 16.38 -7.58
CA LEU A 117 14.57 17.05 -8.14
C LEU A 117 14.18 18.25 -9.01
N HIS A 118 13.13 18.15 -9.81
CA HIS A 118 12.64 19.25 -10.64
C HIS A 118 12.12 20.41 -9.77
N ARG A 119 11.29 20.11 -8.76
CA ARG A 119 10.80 21.09 -7.79
C ARG A 119 11.94 21.79 -7.04
N LEU A 120 12.92 21.04 -6.56
CA LEU A 120 14.05 21.59 -5.81
C LEU A 120 14.96 22.43 -6.70
N SER A 121 15.16 22.03 -7.96
CA SER A 121 15.97 22.80 -8.93
C SER A 121 15.29 24.09 -9.39
N GLY A 122 13.95 24.09 -9.49
CA GLY A 122 13.16 25.28 -9.81
C GLY A 122 13.04 26.29 -8.67
N SER A 123 13.19 25.86 -7.41
CA SER A 123 13.11 26.74 -6.24
C SER A 123 14.40 27.50 -5.90
N ALA A 124 15.45 27.35 -6.71
CA ALA A 124 16.74 28.03 -6.49
C ALA A 124 16.67 29.52 -6.89
N GLU A 125 15.81 30.31 -6.24
CA GLU A 125 15.74 31.78 -6.37
C GLU A 125 16.70 32.53 -5.43
N VAL A 126 17.55 31.83 -4.66
CA VAL A 126 18.56 32.49 -3.82
C VAL A 126 19.75 32.91 -4.71
N PRO A 127 20.19 34.18 -4.68
CA PRO A 127 21.31 34.64 -5.50
C PRO A 127 22.61 33.99 -5.03
N ALA A 128 22.96 32.86 -5.66
CA ALA A 128 24.22 32.18 -5.42
C ALA A 128 25.36 32.90 -6.20
N PRO A 129 26.58 32.97 -5.65
CA PRO A 129 27.71 33.59 -6.31
C PRO A 129 27.94 32.95 -7.70
N ARG A 130 28.04 33.80 -8.72
CA ARG A 130 28.16 33.46 -10.14
C ARG A 130 29.25 32.38 -10.35
N GLY A 131 28.82 31.13 -10.56
CA GLY A 131 29.69 29.95 -10.69
C GLY A 131 29.18 28.73 -9.92
N THR A 132 28.60 28.94 -8.74
CA THR A 132 28.06 27.85 -7.89
C THR A 132 26.68 27.39 -8.32
N ALA A 133 25.82 28.30 -8.80
CA ALA A 133 24.50 27.98 -9.33
C ALA A 133 24.56 26.97 -10.50
N GLY A 134 25.51 27.17 -11.44
CA GLY A 134 25.70 26.26 -12.57
C GLY A 134 26.24 24.87 -12.16
N ALA A 135 27.08 24.81 -11.13
CA ALA A 135 27.55 23.53 -10.59
C ALA A 135 26.44 22.75 -9.87
N LEU A 136 25.50 23.44 -9.22
CA LEU A 136 24.35 22.84 -8.55
C LEU A 136 23.30 22.31 -9.54
N THR A 137 23.01 23.03 -10.62
CA THR A 137 22.11 22.55 -11.67
C THR A 137 22.70 21.33 -12.40
N VAL A 138 24.01 21.35 -12.70
CA VAL A 138 24.73 20.19 -13.22
C VAL A 138 24.75 19.03 -12.21
N GLY A 139 24.88 19.32 -10.92
CA GLY A 139 24.79 18.36 -9.82
C GLY A 139 23.45 17.64 -9.79
N SER A 140 22.34 18.38 -9.84
CA SER A 140 20.97 17.85 -9.91
C SER A 140 20.72 17.03 -11.17
N ALA A 141 21.16 17.50 -12.35
CA ALA A 141 21.01 16.75 -13.60
C ALA A 141 21.76 15.40 -13.55
N ARG A 142 22.99 15.40 -13.02
CA ARG A 142 23.77 14.17 -12.83
C ARG A 142 23.17 13.24 -11.77
N ALA A 143 22.59 13.78 -10.70
CA ALA A 143 21.87 13.00 -9.70
C ALA A 143 20.63 12.33 -10.31
N GLY A 144 19.89 13.08 -11.14
CA GLY A 144 18.77 12.59 -11.92
C GLY A 144 19.16 11.39 -12.80
N ALA A 145 20.17 11.57 -13.65
CA ALA A 145 20.66 10.53 -14.55
C ALA A 145 21.16 9.28 -13.79
N LEU A 146 21.81 9.46 -12.64
CA LEU A 146 22.25 8.34 -11.79
C LEU A 146 21.07 7.55 -11.23
N LEU A 147 20.06 8.24 -10.68
CA LEU A 147 18.86 7.62 -10.12
C LEU A 147 18.05 6.89 -11.20
N GLU A 148 17.85 7.54 -12.35
CA GLU A 148 17.19 6.97 -13.51
C GLU A 148 17.87 5.68 -13.95
N ARG A 149 19.19 5.71 -14.18
CA ARG A 149 19.94 4.50 -14.55
C ARG A 149 19.75 3.38 -13.53
N ARG A 150 19.85 3.67 -12.23
CA ARG A 150 19.76 2.64 -11.17
C ARG A 150 18.35 2.06 -11.04
N LEU A 151 17.33 2.92 -11.00
CA LEU A 151 15.94 2.50 -10.81
C LEU A 151 15.36 1.85 -12.07
N THR A 152 15.76 2.29 -13.27
CA THR A 152 15.39 1.63 -14.52
C THR A 152 15.99 0.23 -14.59
N LEU A 153 17.27 0.04 -14.24
CA LEU A 153 17.86 -1.31 -14.16
C LEU A 153 17.15 -2.21 -13.15
N ALA A 154 16.81 -1.68 -11.97
CA ALA A 154 16.06 -2.43 -10.96
C ALA A 154 14.65 -2.79 -11.45
N ARG A 155 13.97 -1.85 -12.13
CA ARG A 155 12.67 -2.07 -12.76
C ARG A 155 12.73 -3.15 -13.83
N THR A 156 13.71 -3.12 -14.74
CA THR A 156 13.84 -4.15 -15.79
C THR A 156 14.05 -5.54 -15.18
N ARG A 157 14.87 -5.67 -14.13
CA ARG A 157 15.06 -6.94 -13.41
C ARG A 157 13.76 -7.41 -12.74
N ALA A 158 13.05 -6.50 -12.08
CA ALA A 158 11.75 -6.80 -11.48
C ALA A 158 10.73 -7.23 -12.54
N HIS A 159 10.68 -6.54 -13.67
CA HIS A 159 9.81 -6.88 -14.80
C HIS A 159 10.07 -8.29 -15.33
N SER A 160 11.34 -8.65 -15.57
CA SER A 160 11.69 -10.01 -15.98
C SER A 160 11.31 -11.06 -14.93
N ALA A 161 11.51 -10.77 -13.64
CA ALA A 161 11.10 -11.66 -12.56
C ALA A 161 9.57 -11.83 -12.49
N THR A 162 8.81 -10.76 -12.73
CA THR A 162 7.35 -10.81 -12.82
C THR A 162 6.90 -11.69 -14.00
N LEU A 163 7.46 -11.49 -15.20
CA LEU A 163 7.13 -12.31 -16.37
C LEU A 163 7.45 -13.80 -16.13
N GLN A 164 8.60 -14.09 -15.52
CA GLN A 164 8.98 -15.46 -15.17
C GLN A 164 8.02 -16.07 -14.14
N ALA A 165 7.61 -15.30 -13.13
CA ALA A 165 6.65 -15.74 -12.12
C ALA A 165 5.28 -16.03 -12.73
N LEU A 166 4.77 -15.15 -13.60
CA LEU A 166 3.49 -15.33 -14.29
C LEU A 166 3.49 -16.54 -15.24
N GLY A 167 4.63 -16.87 -15.86
CA GLY A 167 4.76 -18.08 -16.68
C GLY A 167 5.04 -19.37 -15.90
N SER A 168 5.04 -19.34 -14.56
CA SER A 168 5.41 -20.49 -13.74
C SER A 168 4.20 -21.37 -13.39
N ALA A 169 4.43 -22.69 -13.23
CA ALA A 169 3.42 -23.62 -12.72
C ALA A 169 2.89 -23.19 -11.33
N ARG A 170 3.74 -22.55 -10.52
CA ARG A 170 3.36 -21.97 -9.22
C ARG A 170 2.26 -20.92 -9.36
N PHE A 171 2.37 -20.03 -10.34
CA PHE A 171 1.34 -19.02 -10.60
C PHE A 171 0.03 -19.66 -11.07
N HIS A 172 0.09 -20.60 -12.00
CA HIS A 172 -1.12 -21.29 -12.49
C HIS A 172 -1.86 -22.01 -11.36
N ALA A 173 -1.14 -22.70 -10.46
CA ALA A 173 -1.75 -23.32 -9.29
C ALA A 173 -2.48 -22.31 -8.37
N VAL A 174 -1.98 -21.08 -8.26
CA VAL A 174 -2.65 -20.00 -7.51
C VAL A 174 -3.90 -19.53 -8.25
N ALA A 175 -3.81 -19.31 -9.56
CA ALA A 175 -4.95 -18.90 -10.36
C ALA A 175 -6.09 -19.94 -10.29
N ASP A 176 -5.74 -21.23 -10.37
CA ASP A 176 -6.69 -22.34 -10.23
C ASP A 176 -7.29 -22.39 -8.83
N SER A 177 -6.48 -22.24 -7.78
CA SER A 177 -6.96 -22.18 -6.40
C SER A 177 -7.92 -21.02 -6.17
N VAL A 178 -7.67 -19.85 -6.77
CA VAL A 178 -8.56 -18.70 -6.70
C VAL A 178 -9.82 -18.89 -7.56
N ALA A 179 -9.73 -19.61 -8.69
CA ALA A 179 -10.89 -19.98 -9.50
C ALA A 179 -11.84 -20.91 -8.73
N VAL A 180 -11.31 -21.89 -8.00
CA VAL A 180 -12.08 -22.73 -7.08
C VAL A 180 -12.70 -21.86 -5.98
N LEU A 181 -11.91 -20.96 -5.37
CA LEU A 181 -12.38 -20.04 -4.32
C LEU A 181 -13.56 -19.15 -4.78
N ALA A 182 -13.61 -18.78 -6.06
CA ALA A 182 -14.71 -17.99 -6.61
C ALA A 182 -16.05 -18.73 -6.61
N SER A 183 -16.02 -20.07 -6.59
CA SER A 183 -17.21 -20.92 -6.58
C SER A 183 -17.51 -21.46 -5.18
N GLU A 184 -16.51 -22.02 -4.51
CA GLU A 184 -16.65 -22.69 -3.22
C GLU A 184 -15.55 -22.22 -2.26
N VAL A 185 -15.94 -21.95 -1.02
CA VAL A 185 -15.02 -21.52 0.04
C VAL A 185 -14.91 -22.67 1.04
N PRO A 186 -13.71 -23.22 1.27
CA PRO A 186 -13.48 -24.23 2.31
C PRO A 186 -13.70 -23.65 3.71
N LEU A 187 -14.92 -23.82 4.21
CA LEU A 187 -15.38 -23.32 5.51
C LEU A 187 -15.25 -24.41 6.58
N ASP A 188 -14.86 -24.01 7.79
CA ASP A 188 -14.91 -24.91 8.94
C ASP A 188 -16.38 -25.20 9.32
N PRO A 189 -16.80 -26.47 9.44
CA PRO A 189 -18.21 -26.81 9.60
C PRO A 189 -18.81 -26.30 10.92
N VAL A 190 -18.00 -26.05 11.95
CA VAL A 190 -18.48 -25.61 13.26
C VAL A 190 -18.44 -24.08 13.33
N ALA A 191 -17.27 -23.49 13.10
CA ALA A 191 -17.07 -22.05 13.23
C ALA A 191 -17.90 -21.25 12.21
N ALA A 192 -18.11 -21.79 11.00
CA ALA A 192 -18.88 -21.11 9.96
C ALA A 192 -20.38 -20.99 10.26
N ARG A 193 -20.95 -21.88 11.08
CA ARG A 193 -22.37 -21.87 11.47
C ARG A 193 -22.68 -20.86 12.58
N GLY A 194 -21.66 -20.35 13.26
CA GLY A 194 -21.83 -19.37 14.32
C GLY A 194 -22.38 -18.05 13.81
N ARG A 195 -22.96 -17.25 14.72
CA ARG A 195 -23.46 -15.91 14.39
C ARG A 195 -22.29 -14.96 14.13
N VAL A 196 -22.52 -13.95 13.30
CA VAL A 196 -21.47 -12.99 12.90
C VAL A 196 -20.90 -12.27 14.12
N GLU A 197 -21.75 -11.86 15.05
CA GLU A 197 -21.42 -11.18 16.30
C GLU A 197 -20.62 -12.05 17.27
N ASP A 198 -20.78 -13.36 17.22
CA ASP A 198 -20.11 -14.29 18.13
C ASP A 198 -18.77 -14.77 17.56
N VAL A 199 -18.59 -14.73 16.24
CA VAL A 199 -17.43 -15.30 15.55
C VAL A 199 -16.59 -14.25 14.82
N LEU A 200 -17.16 -13.53 13.86
CA LEU A 200 -16.38 -12.60 13.03
C LEU A 200 -16.04 -11.31 13.78
N VAL A 201 -16.99 -10.76 14.53
CA VAL A 201 -16.78 -9.49 15.26
C VAL A 201 -15.63 -9.61 16.28
N PRO A 202 -15.54 -10.66 17.13
CA PRO A 202 -14.41 -10.82 18.04
C PRO A 202 -13.08 -11.01 17.32
N LEU A 203 -13.06 -11.73 16.19
CA LEU A 203 -11.83 -11.91 15.40
C LEU A 203 -11.35 -10.58 14.78
N ALA A 204 -12.27 -9.75 14.30
CA ALA A 204 -11.95 -8.40 13.83
C ALA A 204 -11.45 -7.49 14.96
N ALA A 205 -12.03 -7.60 16.17
CA ALA A 205 -11.60 -6.87 17.35
C ALA A 205 -10.17 -7.21 17.81
N VAL A 206 -9.70 -8.44 17.57
CA VAL A 206 -8.29 -8.81 17.80
C VAL A 206 -7.36 -8.02 16.87
N ALA A 207 -7.73 -7.84 15.60
CA ALA A 207 -6.94 -7.04 14.66
C ALA A 207 -6.91 -5.56 15.06
N GLU A 208 -8.04 -5.03 15.54
CA GLU A 208 -8.13 -3.68 16.10
C GLU A 208 -7.25 -3.51 17.35
N THR A 209 -7.31 -4.46 18.29
CA THR A 209 -6.51 -4.43 19.52
C THR A 209 -5.01 -4.39 19.21
N ARG A 210 -4.55 -5.23 18.26
CA ARG A 210 -3.15 -5.24 17.79
C ARG A 210 -2.76 -3.92 17.15
N LEU A 211 -3.64 -3.35 16.33
CA LEU A 211 -3.41 -2.04 15.71
C LEU A 211 -3.30 -0.94 16.77
N SER A 212 -4.24 -0.88 17.72
CA SER A 212 -4.25 0.11 18.80
C SER A 212 -3.00 0.00 19.68
N ALA A 213 -2.56 -1.22 20.00
CA ALA A 213 -1.30 -1.45 20.72
C ALA A 213 -0.08 -0.95 19.94
N ALA A 214 0.01 -1.25 18.64
CA ALA A 214 1.11 -0.79 17.80
C ALA A 214 1.11 0.73 17.62
N VAL A 215 -0.05 1.36 17.51
CA VAL A 215 -0.20 2.82 17.44
C VAL A 215 0.20 3.46 18.78
N GLY A 216 -0.17 2.86 19.91
CA GLY A 216 0.23 3.31 21.24
C GLY A 216 1.74 3.20 21.50
N ALA A 217 2.43 2.27 20.83
CA ALA A 217 3.87 2.10 20.89
C ALA A 217 4.66 3.00 19.90
N LEU A 218 3.98 3.81 19.07
CA LEU A 218 4.67 4.70 18.14
C LEU A 218 5.47 5.77 18.89
N PRO A 219 6.68 6.10 18.41
CA PRO A 219 7.55 6.99 19.14
C PRO A 219 7.02 8.44 19.09
N PRO A 220 7.18 9.23 20.17
CA PRO A 220 6.59 10.57 20.29
C PRO A 220 7.16 11.56 19.26
N ALA A 221 6.41 12.63 18.99
CA ALA A 221 6.78 13.65 18.00
C ALA A 221 7.99 14.50 18.43
N GLU A 222 8.19 14.70 19.72
CA GLU A 222 9.09 15.71 20.27
C GLU A 222 10.44 15.11 20.68
N GLY A 223 11.52 15.88 20.47
CA GLY A 223 12.85 15.61 21.04
C GLY A 223 13.74 14.62 20.30
N THR A 224 13.60 14.45 18.97
CA THR A 224 14.37 13.44 18.22
C THR A 224 15.33 14.01 17.19
N HIS A 225 16.42 13.27 16.92
CA HIS A 225 17.37 13.56 15.85
C HIS A 225 16.65 13.61 14.49
N PRO A 226 16.87 14.67 13.68
CA PRO A 226 16.33 14.74 12.33
C PRO A 226 16.74 13.51 11.50
N TYR A 227 15.80 12.95 10.75
CA TYR A 227 16.07 11.93 9.71
C TYR A 227 16.48 10.53 10.17
N ASP A 228 16.18 10.15 11.41
CA ASP A 228 16.46 8.79 11.91
C ASP A 228 15.60 7.72 11.19
N ALA A 229 16.27 6.90 10.37
CA ALA A 229 15.65 5.83 9.58
C ALA A 229 15.18 4.64 10.43
N ASP A 230 15.76 4.42 11.61
CA ASP A 230 15.39 3.30 12.49
C ASP A 230 13.96 3.46 13.02
N ARG A 231 13.45 4.69 13.00
CA ARG A 231 12.07 5.00 13.37
C ARG A 231 11.05 4.57 12.31
N ASP A 232 11.43 4.21 11.09
CA ASP A 232 10.46 3.82 10.06
C ASP A 232 9.86 2.43 10.27
N GLY A 233 10.57 1.52 10.94
CA GLY A 233 10.13 0.15 11.21
C GLY A 233 8.76 0.07 11.90
N PRO A 234 8.55 0.73 13.06
CA PRO A 234 7.26 0.76 13.74
C PRO A 234 6.11 1.35 12.89
N TRP A 235 6.40 2.30 12.01
CA TRP A 235 5.37 2.86 11.12
C TRP A 235 4.99 1.89 10.00
N HIS A 236 5.94 1.12 9.47
CA HIS A 236 5.66 0.03 8.53
C HIS A 236 4.84 -1.10 9.18
N GLU A 237 5.06 -1.37 10.47
CA GLU A 237 4.24 -2.29 11.27
C GLU A 237 2.78 -1.82 11.34
N VAL A 238 2.56 -0.58 11.80
CA VAL A 238 1.23 0.02 11.89
C VAL A 238 0.53 0.03 10.54
N ARG A 239 1.25 0.33 9.45
CA ARG A 239 0.70 0.26 8.09
C ARG A 239 0.19 -1.14 7.73
N ARG A 240 0.95 -2.19 8.08
CA ARG A 240 0.53 -3.57 7.82
C ARG A 240 -0.69 -3.94 8.65
N LEU A 241 -0.71 -3.61 9.94
CA LEU A 241 -1.83 -3.90 10.84
C LEU A 241 -3.09 -3.12 10.45
N LEU A 242 -2.96 -1.85 10.07
CA LEU A 242 -4.08 -1.03 9.62
C LEU A 242 -4.73 -1.63 8.37
N ARG A 243 -3.93 -2.17 7.45
CA ARG A 243 -4.44 -2.85 6.26
C ARG A 243 -5.20 -4.14 6.62
N VAL A 244 -4.70 -4.92 7.57
CA VAL A 244 -5.40 -6.12 8.07
C VAL A 244 -6.72 -5.74 8.74
N HIS A 245 -6.71 -4.74 9.63
CA HIS A 245 -7.91 -4.21 10.27
C HIS A 245 -8.93 -3.71 9.24
N ARG A 246 -8.48 -2.93 8.24
CA ARG A 246 -9.34 -2.48 7.14
C ARG A 246 -10.01 -3.64 6.40
N TYR A 247 -9.27 -4.69 6.06
CA TYR A 247 -9.86 -5.84 5.34
C TYR A 247 -10.84 -6.63 6.21
N ALA A 248 -10.60 -6.73 7.51
CA ALA A 248 -11.54 -7.33 8.44
C ALA A 248 -12.87 -6.55 8.50
N ARG A 249 -12.79 -5.22 8.53
CA ARG A 249 -13.94 -4.31 8.51
C ARG A 249 -14.68 -4.32 7.17
N GLU A 250 -13.94 -4.37 6.05
CA GLU A 250 -14.52 -4.53 4.70
C GLU A 250 -15.32 -5.84 4.61
N ALA A 251 -14.81 -6.95 5.18
CA ALA A 251 -15.51 -8.24 5.18
C ALA A 251 -16.79 -8.25 6.04
N LEU A 252 -16.85 -7.41 7.08
CA LEU A 252 -18.05 -7.18 7.90
C LEU A 252 -19.03 -6.20 7.25
N GLY A 253 -18.70 -5.63 6.08
CA GLY A 253 -19.54 -4.65 5.39
C GLY A 253 -19.55 -3.27 6.04
N GLU A 254 -18.55 -2.94 6.86
CA GLU A 254 -18.52 -1.71 7.64
C GLU A 254 -17.80 -0.58 6.91
N ASP A 255 -18.06 0.67 7.32
CA ASP A 255 -17.39 1.83 6.74
C ASP A 255 -15.88 1.81 7.08
N VAL A 256 -15.07 1.89 6.03
CA VAL A 256 -13.60 1.90 6.09
C VAL A 256 -12.99 3.17 5.50
N THR A 257 -13.78 4.20 5.20
CA THR A 257 -13.32 5.48 4.64
C THR A 257 -12.17 6.09 5.44
N ARG A 258 -12.32 6.17 6.76
CA ARG A 258 -11.29 6.68 7.68
C ARG A 258 -10.03 5.81 7.67
N ALA A 259 -10.18 4.50 7.73
CA ALA A 259 -9.05 3.55 7.68
C ALA A 259 -8.34 3.59 6.32
N ALA A 260 -9.07 3.82 5.23
CA ALA A 260 -8.52 4.01 3.90
C ALA A 260 -7.70 5.29 3.80
N ALA A 261 -8.22 6.43 4.27
CA ALA A 261 -7.50 7.70 4.29
C ALA A 261 -6.24 7.65 5.18
N ALA A 262 -6.33 7.03 6.36
CA ALA A 262 -5.17 6.81 7.22
C ALA A 262 -4.14 5.87 6.55
N GLY A 263 -4.60 4.84 5.85
CA GLY A 263 -3.75 3.93 5.07
C GLY A 263 -3.01 4.65 3.95
N GLU A 264 -3.66 5.57 3.25
CA GLU A 264 -3.03 6.39 2.20
C GLU A 264 -1.92 7.30 2.76
N ALA A 265 -2.12 7.88 3.94
CA ALA A 265 -1.06 8.63 4.62
C ALA A 265 0.16 7.73 4.93
N LEU A 266 -0.07 6.49 5.37
CA LEU A 266 1.01 5.53 5.63
C LEU A 266 1.67 4.98 4.35
N ASP A 267 0.94 4.90 3.24
CA ASP A 267 1.51 4.60 1.93
C ASP A 267 2.46 5.73 1.49
N ARG A 268 2.04 7.00 1.65
CA ARG A 268 2.92 8.16 1.41
C ARG A 268 4.17 8.17 2.30
N HIS A 269 4.04 7.78 3.58
CA HIS A 269 5.17 7.59 4.50
C HIS A 269 6.15 6.55 3.95
N ARG A 270 5.66 5.37 3.56
CA ARG A 270 6.48 4.29 3.02
C ARG A 270 7.20 4.72 1.76
N ASP A 271 6.49 5.32 0.81
CA ASP A 271 7.07 5.73 -0.47
C ASP A 271 8.16 6.80 -0.27
N ALA A 272 7.94 7.73 0.66
CA ALA A 272 8.93 8.75 1.03
C ALA A 272 10.16 8.14 1.71
N SER A 273 9.99 7.18 2.64
CA SER A 273 11.10 6.50 3.31
C SER A 273 11.95 5.69 2.31
N GLU A 274 11.31 4.94 1.41
CA GLU A 274 12.00 4.17 0.37
C GLU A 274 12.72 5.09 -0.63
N ALA A 275 12.14 6.23 -1.00
CA ALA A 275 12.77 7.24 -1.84
C ALA A 275 13.99 7.89 -1.14
N ALA A 276 13.89 8.22 0.14
CA ALA A 276 15.01 8.73 0.94
C ALA A 276 16.17 7.71 1.01
N SER A 277 15.84 6.43 1.20
CA SER A 277 16.81 5.33 1.20
C SER A 277 17.48 5.15 -0.16
N ALA A 278 16.72 5.25 -1.26
CA ALA A 278 17.26 5.20 -2.62
C ALA A 278 18.23 6.36 -2.91
N SER A 279 17.91 7.58 -2.47
CA SER A 279 18.81 8.73 -2.61
C SER A 279 20.10 8.54 -1.82
N ALA A 280 20.00 8.09 -0.56
CA ALA A 280 21.17 7.79 0.27
C ALA A 280 22.04 6.65 -0.31
N ALA A 281 21.42 5.62 -0.87
CA ALA A 281 22.12 4.53 -1.55
C ALA A 281 22.80 4.99 -2.84
N ALA A 282 22.20 5.95 -3.58
CA ALA A 282 22.82 6.56 -4.74
C ALA A 282 24.02 7.43 -4.36
N ALA A 283 23.96 8.16 -3.24
CA ALA A 283 25.06 8.99 -2.73
C ALA A 283 26.30 8.17 -2.31
N ARG A 284 26.13 6.87 -2.00
CA ARG A 284 27.23 5.94 -1.73
C ARG A 284 27.88 5.34 -2.98
N THR A 285 27.46 5.76 -4.19
CA THR A 285 28.07 5.29 -5.44
C THR A 285 29.51 5.82 -5.56
N PRO A 286 30.50 4.98 -5.87
CA PRO A 286 31.88 5.43 -5.99
C PRO A 286 32.06 6.43 -7.14
N ARG A 287 33.01 7.37 -6.98
CA ARG A 287 33.42 8.35 -8.00
C ARG A 287 32.31 9.31 -8.48
N ILE A 288 31.31 9.59 -7.66
CA ILE A 288 30.35 10.67 -7.97
C ILE A 288 30.97 12.05 -7.68
N ALA A 289 30.58 13.06 -8.46
CA ALA A 289 31.03 14.43 -8.24
C ALA A 289 30.44 15.00 -6.92
N PRO A 290 31.16 15.87 -6.18
CA PRO A 290 30.65 16.47 -4.94
C PRO A 290 29.29 17.19 -5.11
N ALA A 291 29.09 17.89 -6.23
CA ALA A 291 27.81 18.54 -6.54
C ALA A 291 26.66 17.55 -6.69
N THR A 292 26.92 16.35 -7.21
CA THR A 292 25.93 15.27 -7.32
C THR A 292 25.61 14.68 -5.95
N ALA A 293 26.62 14.46 -5.10
CA ALA A 293 26.42 14.01 -3.73
C ALA A 293 25.59 15.02 -2.91
N TYR A 294 25.87 16.31 -3.08
CA TYR A 294 25.12 17.39 -2.45
C TYR A 294 23.64 17.40 -2.88
N ALA A 295 23.36 17.30 -4.19
CA ALA A 295 21.99 17.24 -4.70
C ALA A 295 21.22 16.01 -4.14
N LEU A 296 21.86 14.84 -4.06
CA LEU A 296 21.28 13.65 -3.44
C LEU A 296 21.04 13.82 -1.93
N GLY A 297 21.88 14.59 -1.24
CA GLY A 297 21.69 14.98 0.15
C GLY A 297 20.45 15.85 0.37
N ILE A 298 20.26 16.89 -0.45
CA ILE A 298 19.05 17.73 -0.42
C ILE A 298 17.81 16.88 -0.72
N LEU A 299 17.87 16.04 -1.75
CA LEU A 299 16.77 15.16 -2.11
C LEU A 299 16.43 14.18 -0.98
N HIS A 300 17.44 13.63 -0.30
CA HIS A 300 17.22 12.80 0.88
C HIS A 300 16.49 13.59 1.97
N ALA A 301 16.95 14.80 2.30
CA ALA A 301 16.32 15.64 3.31
C ALA A 301 14.86 16.00 2.96
N ASP A 302 14.56 16.35 1.69
CA ASP A 302 13.19 16.60 1.20
C ASP A 302 12.28 15.38 1.42
N GLN A 303 12.76 14.18 1.07
CA GLN A 303 11.99 12.95 1.28
C GLN A 303 11.79 12.63 2.76
N ARG A 304 12.76 12.94 3.64
CA ARG A 304 12.59 12.78 5.08
C ARG A 304 11.60 13.78 5.68
N HIS A 305 11.51 15.00 5.16
CA HIS A 305 10.43 15.91 5.53
C HIS A 305 9.06 15.38 5.09
N ALA A 306 8.97 14.78 3.90
CA ALA A 306 7.74 14.14 3.44
C ALA A 306 7.33 12.94 4.33
N VAL A 307 8.30 12.18 4.87
CA VAL A 307 8.07 11.14 5.89
C VAL A 307 7.40 11.74 7.13
N GLU A 308 7.94 12.83 7.69
CA GLU A 308 7.36 13.45 8.89
C GLU A 308 5.98 14.07 8.62
N SER A 309 5.79 14.69 7.45
CA SER A 309 4.49 15.23 7.02
C SER A 309 3.43 14.12 6.94
N ALA A 310 3.77 12.97 6.36
CA ALA A 310 2.88 11.81 6.29
C ALA A 310 2.52 11.25 7.67
N ARG A 311 3.49 11.22 8.61
CA ARG A 311 3.24 10.83 10.01
C ARG A 311 2.29 11.79 10.71
N PHE A 312 2.46 13.09 10.48
CA PHE A 312 1.55 14.12 11.00
C PHE A 312 0.12 13.96 10.44
N ASP A 313 -0.01 13.75 9.13
CA ASP A 313 -1.29 13.49 8.48
C ASP A 313 -1.99 12.25 9.05
N PHE A 314 -1.26 11.14 9.23
CA PHE A 314 -1.80 9.94 9.86
C PHE A 314 -2.32 10.24 11.27
N ARG A 315 -1.53 10.94 12.10
CA ARG A 315 -1.97 11.31 13.45
C ARG A 315 -3.21 12.20 13.42
N ARG A 316 -3.29 13.14 12.48
CA ARG A 316 -4.47 14.00 12.30
C ARG A 316 -5.72 13.22 11.91
N ILE A 317 -5.62 12.21 11.04
CA ILE A 317 -6.77 11.43 10.57
C ILE A 317 -7.17 10.37 11.62
N TRP A 318 -6.20 9.71 12.24
CA TRP A 318 -6.41 8.53 13.08
C TRP A 318 -6.58 8.85 14.57
N LEU A 319 -5.88 9.87 15.10
CA LEU A 319 -5.91 10.19 16.53
C LEU A 319 -6.78 11.39 16.87
N ARG A 320 -7.03 12.33 15.94
CA ARG A 320 -8.09 13.31 16.17
C ARG A 320 -9.42 12.63 15.94
N ALA A 321 -10.23 12.55 16.98
CA ALA A 321 -11.63 12.21 16.84
C ALA A 321 -12.30 13.16 15.83
N PRO A 322 -13.24 12.69 15.00
CA PRO A 322 -14.16 13.60 14.35
C PRO A 322 -14.84 14.42 15.45
N ALA A 323 -14.89 15.74 15.26
CA ALA A 323 -15.63 16.62 16.15
C ALA A 323 -17.13 16.38 15.94
N GLU A 324 -17.66 15.27 16.44
CA GLU A 324 -19.09 15.04 16.56
C GLU A 324 -19.52 15.30 18.00
N GLY A 325 -20.38 16.32 18.17
CA GLY A 325 -21.24 16.44 19.36
C GLY A 325 -20.83 17.44 20.46
N ARG A 326 -20.34 18.64 20.13
CA ARG A 326 -20.36 19.77 21.09
C ARG A 326 -21.30 20.87 20.59
N GLY A 327 -22.58 20.71 20.89
CA GLY A 327 -23.66 21.69 20.66
C GLY A 327 -24.95 20.94 20.32
N HIS A 328 -25.97 20.83 21.16
CA HIS A 328 -26.48 21.77 22.15
C HIS A 328 -26.83 21.05 23.45
N ALA A 329 -26.12 21.37 24.53
CA ALA A 329 -26.65 21.17 25.86
C ALA A 329 -27.91 22.04 26.01
N LYS A 330 -28.99 21.42 26.50
CA LYS A 330 -30.24 22.06 26.93
C LYS A 330 -29.95 23.40 27.61
N ILE A 331 -30.45 24.49 27.02
CA ILE A 331 -30.75 25.70 27.76
C ILE A 331 -32.01 25.37 28.57
N THR A 332 -31.82 24.93 29.81
CA THR A 332 -32.84 24.98 30.83
C THR A 332 -32.68 26.33 31.52
N ALA A 333 -33.53 27.29 31.16
CA ALA A 333 -33.72 28.52 31.94
C ALA A 333 -35.08 29.15 31.55
N GLY A 334 -35.98 29.26 32.54
CA GLY A 334 -37.26 29.97 32.43
C GLY A 334 -38.45 29.08 32.65
#